data_AF-C0PAM0-F1
#
_entry.id   AF-C0PAM0-F1
#
_cell.length_a   1.000
_cell.length_b   1.000
_cell.length_c   1.000
_cell.angle_alpha   90.00
_cell.angle_beta   90.00
_cell.angle_gamma   90.00
#
_symmetry.space_group_name_H-M   'P 1'
#
loop_
_entity.id
_entity.type
_entity.pdbx_description
1 polymer ?
#
loop_
_entity_poly.entity_id
_entity_poly.type
_entity_poly.pdbx_seq_one_letter_code
_entity_poly.pdbx_strand_id
1 'polypeptide(L)' 'MYKPDMQPDELFETISQALNSSVDRDCLSGWGGYVLIVTPTEVREHVIKSRMD' A
#
# COMPACT_ATOMS: atom_id res chain seq x y z
N MET A 1 -10.66 -0.93 1.75
CA MET A 1 -10.94 -0.51 3.15
C MET A 1 -10.76 -1.71 4.06
N TYR A 2 -10.21 -1.50 5.27
CA TYR A 2 -9.81 -2.55 6.21
C TYR A 2 -10.97 -3.42 6.71
N LYS A 3 -10.65 -4.70 6.97
CA LYS A 3 -11.49 -5.68 7.69
C LYS A 3 -10.59 -6.56 8.57
N PRO A 4 -11.10 -7.11 9.66
CA PRO A 4 -10.39 -8.12 10.44
C PRO A 4 -10.03 -9.35 9.58
N ASP A 5 -8.93 -10.01 9.94
CA ASP A 5 -8.51 -11.32 9.41
C ASP A 5 -8.33 -11.40 7.87
N MET A 6 -8.00 -10.26 7.25
CA MET A 6 -7.64 -10.20 5.83
C MET A 6 -6.43 -11.09 5.54
N GLN A 7 -6.51 -11.81 4.42
CA GLN A 7 -5.36 -12.54 3.90
C GLN A 7 -4.30 -11.54 3.39
N PRO A 8 -3.01 -11.93 3.32
CA PRO A 8 -1.92 -11.03 2.93
C PRO A 8 -2.18 -10.28 1.62
N ASP A 9 -2.74 -10.95 0.62
CA ASP A 9 -3.03 -10.33 -0.69
C ASP A 9 -4.20 -9.33 -0.60
N GLU A 10 -5.24 -9.61 0.19
CA GLU A 10 -6.35 -8.67 0.43
C GLU A 10 -5.88 -7.45 1.23
N LEU A 11 -4.99 -7.66 2.19
CA LEU A 11 -4.39 -6.60 2.98
C LEU A 11 -3.50 -5.72 2.10
N PHE A 12 -2.69 -6.32 1.22
CA PHE A 12 -1.87 -5.63 0.23
C PHE A 12 -2.71 -4.72 -0.67
N GLU A 13 -3.80 -5.23 -1.25
CA GLU A 13 -4.70 -4.42 -2.07
C GLU A 13 -5.32 -3.28 -1.25
N THR A 14 -5.74 -3.58 -0.02
CA THR A 14 -6.36 -2.60 0.86
C THR A 14 -5.42 -1.44 1.21
N ILE A 15 -4.17 -1.73 1.59
CA ILE A 15 -3.20 -0.69 1.93
C ILE A 15 -2.73 0.06 0.69
N SER A 16 -2.58 -0.61 -0.45
CA SER A 16 -2.16 0.03 -1.71
C SER A 16 -3.17 1.06 -2.20
N GLN A 17 -4.47 0.71 -2.17
CA GLN A 17 -5.53 1.64 -2.52
C GLN A 17 -5.64 2.81 -1.53
N ALA A 18 -5.47 2.53 -0.23
CA ALA A 18 -5.47 3.57 0.79
C ALA A 18 -4.30 4.55 0.62
N LEU A 19 -3.09 4.04 0.41
CA LEU A 19 -1.89 4.84 0.17
C LEU A 19 -2.09 5.75 -1.04
N ASN A 20 -2.41 5.18 -2.21
CA ASN A 20 -2.63 5.96 -3.44
C ASN A 20 -3.71 7.02 -3.28
N SER A 21 -4.86 6.66 -2.70
CA SER A 21 -5.96 7.62 -2.50
C SER A 21 -5.59 8.76 -1.54
N SER A 22 -4.72 8.49 -0.56
CA SER A 22 -4.28 9.48 0.41
C SER A 22 -3.22 10.43 -0.16
N VAL A 23 -2.19 9.89 -0.83
CA VAL A 23 -1.12 10.72 -1.41
C VAL A 23 -1.63 11.57 -2.58
N ASP A 24 -2.63 11.10 -3.33
CA ASP A 24 -3.31 11.89 -4.37
C ASP A 24 -4.02 13.15 -3.83
N ARG A 25 -4.13 13.31 -2.50
CA ARG A 25 -4.75 14.45 -1.81
C ARG A 25 -3.78 15.26 -0.97
N ASP A 26 -2.51 14.87 -0.91
CA ASP A 26 -1.47 15.57 -0.17
C ASP A 26 -0.45 16.16 -1.15
N CYS A 27 -0.12 17.44 -1.00
CA CYS A 27 0.88 18.09 -1.85
C CYS A 27 2.33 17.87 -1.38
N LEU A 28 2.53 17.25 -0.21
CA LEU A 28 3.85 17.01 0.37
C LEU A 28 4.29 15.54 0.27
N SER A 29 3.40 14.64 -0.15
CA SER A 29 3.63 13.20 -0.25
C SER A 29 3.18 12.68 -1.62
N GLY A 30 3.89 11.71 -2.19
CA GLY A 30 3.57 11.17 -3.51
C GLY A 30 4.73 10.40 -4.15
N TRP A 31 4.73 10.35 -5.48
CA TRP A 31 5.78 9.71 -6.29
C TRP A 31 5.88 8.19 -6.09
N GLY A 32 4.73 7.54 -5.97
CA GLY A 32 4.62 6.11 -5.69
C GLY A 32 4.74 5.77 -4.22
N GLY A 33 5.11 4.53 -3.93
CA GLY A 33 5.29 4.09 -2.56
C GLY A 33 5.79 2.64 -2.47
N TYR A 34 6.31 2.29 -1.29
CA TYR A 34 6.75 0.94 -0.98
C TYR A 34 5.79 0.32 0.02
N VAL A 35 5.27 -0.86 -0.30
CA VAL A 35 4.41 -1.64 0.60
C VAL A 35 5.16 -2.91 0.96
N LEU A 36 5.50 -3.06 2.24
CA LEU A 36 6.14 -4.26 2.77
C LEU A 36 5.09 -5.09 3.51
N ILE A 37 4.80 -6.29 2.99
CA ILE A 37 3.90 -7.26 3.63
C ILE A 37 4.74 -8.23 4.44
N VAL A 38 4.59 -8.16 5.76
CA VAL A 38 5.30 -9.02 6.71
C VAL A 38 4.41 -10.16 7.14
N THR A 39 4.86 -11.38 6.89
CA THR A 39 4.23 -12.62 7.36
C THR A 39 5.19 -13.34 8.32
N PRO A 40 4.74 -14.36 9.08
CA PRO A 40 5.63 -15.10 9.97
C PRO A 40 6.80 -15.80 9.25
N THR A 41 6.65 -16.09 7.94
CA THR A 41 7.64 -16.84 7.15
C THR A 41 8.52 -15.96 6.28
N GLU A 42 8.01 -14.82 5.82
CA GLU A 42 8.71 -13.96 4.86
C GLU A 42 8.22 -12.51 4.87
N VAL A 43 9.02 -11.65 4.24
CA VAL A 43 8.68 -10.25 3.94
C VAL A 43 8.64 -10.08 2.43
N ARG A 44 7.52 -9.58 1.90
CA ARG A 44 7.36 -9.25 0.48
C ARG A 44 7.36 -7.75 0.29
N GLU A 45 8.23 -7.26 -0.58
CA GLU A 45 8.29 -5.84 -0.95
C GLU A 45 7.56 -5.61 -2.28
N HIS A 46 6.67 -4.63 -2.29
CA HIS A 46 5.93 -4.22 -3.48
C HIS A 46 6.14 -2.74 -3.74
N VAL A 47 6.59 -2.41 -4.96
CA VAL A 47 6.72 -1.03 -5.43
C VAL A 47 5.42 -0.62 -6.11
N ILE A 48 4.73 0.34 -5.51
CA ILE A 48 3.47 0.90 -6.03
C ILE A 48 3.80 2.02 -7.01
N LYS A 49 3.39 1.81 -8.27
CA LYS A 49 3.38 2.87 -9.28
C LYS A 49 2.17 3.76 -9.05
N SER A 50 2.41 5.01 -8.70
CA SER A 50 1.38 6.04 -8.57
C SER A 50 1.76 7.27 -9.41
N ARG A 51 0.99 8.34 -9.27
CA ARG A 51 1.29 9.62 -9.91
C ARG A 51 2.61 10.22 -9.37
N MET A 52 3.27 10.98 -10.23
CA MET A 52 4.61 11.56 -10.01
C MET A 52 4.56 13.10 -10.04
N ASP A 53 3.39 13.67 -9.73
CA ASP A 53 3.11 15.10 -9.69
C ASP A 53 2.78 15.57 -8.27
#